data_AF-A0A7S1S1T7-F1
#
_entry.id   AF-A0A7S1S1T7-F1
#
_cell.length_a   1.000
_cell.length_b   1.000
_cell.length_c   1.000
_cell.angle_alpha   90.00
_cell.angle_beta   90.00
_cell.angle_gamma   90.00
#
_symmetry.space_group_name_H-M   'P 1'
#
loop_
_entity.id
_entity.type
_entity.pdbx_description
1 polymer ?
#
loop_
_entity_poly.entity_id
_entity_poly.type
_entity_poly.pdbx_seq_one_letter_code
_entity_poly.pdbx_strand_id
1 'polypeptide(L)'
;ERCQGRGVGRVRGEFQVLPDTYPRRTLRRRLCQACALVVSGVGALYWVIECLSVEVGEEFMMAETAASARGIRCACIDVDMNRFWSRFGWSVLPTPRNLLSSLLSWLAFPRVVFRFLIPPRQNVDLVGSMLLHLSSLSVRTWIAFVIAGYGASTVATYTLQFFGSVSERGAEEAGVVGREDRDVAQVYMMLLIEAYLLPQIVQAVASSRDEAMYRSIVAKGRELNARRLVAVVGGGHANGILQYARTYGL
;
A
#
# COMPACT_ATOMS: atom_id res chain seq x y z
N GLU A 1 -55.46 -19.92 -34.05
CA GLU A 1 -55.19 -18.51 -34.38
C GLU A 1 -55.48 -17.66 -33.14
N ARG A 2 -54.67 -16.76 -32.58
CA ARG A 2 -53.36 -16.16 -32.90
C ARG A 2 -52.72 -15.72 -31.58
N CYS A 3 -51.43 -16.00 -31.39
CA CYS A 3 -50.60 -15.34 -30.39
C CYS A 3 -50.48 -13.85 -30.74
N GLN A 4 -51.00 -12.95 -29.91
CA GLN A 4 -50.71 -11.52 -30.02
C GLN A 4 -49.36 -11.24 -29.35
N GLY A 5 -48.34 -11.03 -30.18
CA GLY A 5 -47.02 -10.59 -29.74
C GLY A 5 -47.13 -9.22 -29.07
N ARG A 6 -46.78 -9.16 -27.78
CA ARG A 6 -46.49 -7.89 -27.11
C ARG A 6 -45.24 -7.31 -27.78
N GLY A 7 -45.42 -6.18 -28.43
CA GLY A 7 -44.36 -5.43 -29.07
C GLY A 7 -43.22 -5.14 -28.09
N VAL A 8 -42.05 -5.67 -28.40
CA VAL A 8 -40.80 -5.27 -27.76
C VAL A 8 -40.58 -3.81 -28.16
N GLY A 9 -40.94 -2.89 -27.26
CA GLY A 9 -40.63 -1.48 -27.43
C GLY A 9 -39.12 -1.33 -27.58
N ARG A 10 -38.67 -0.83 -28.74
CA ARG A 10 -37.28 -0.43 -28.95
C ARG A 10 -36.98 0.71 -27.98
N VAL A 11 -36.29 0.41 -26.88
CA VAL A 11 -35.68 1.42 -26.03
C VAL A 11 -34.54 2.05 -26.84
N ARG A 12 -34.79 3.25 -27.39
CA ARG A 12 -33.74 4.10 -27.97
C ARG A 12 -33.00 4.76 -26.80
N GLY A 13 -31.89 4.15 -26.37
CA GLY A 13 -30.92 4.82 -25.52
C GLY A 13 -30.06 5.74 -26.38
N GLU A 14 -30.12 7.05 -26.16
CA GLU A 14 -29.12 7.97 -26.70
C GLU A 14 -27.86 7.90 -25.82
N PHE A 15 -26.74 7.54 -26.44
CA PHE A 15 -25.43 7.60 -25.79
C PHE A 15 -24.99 9.06 -25.71
N GLN A 16 -25.17 9.68 -24.55
CA GLN A 16 -24.60 11.00 -24.26
C GLN A 16 -23.25 10.85 -23.55
N VAL A 17 -22.19 11.31 -24.20
CA VAL A 17 -20.89 11.50 -23.55
C VAL A 17 -20.98 12.79 -22.75
N LEU A 18 -21.10 12.67 -21.43
CA LEU A 18 -21.06 13.82 -20.53
C LEU A 18 -19.65 14.45 -20.52
N PRO A 19 -19.55 15.77 -20.37
CA PRO A 19 -18.26 16.45 -20.28
C PRO A 19 -17.46 15.88 -19.10
N ASP A 20 -16.24 15.44 -19.41
CA ASP A 20 -15.33 14.81 -18.46
C ASP A 20 -14.91 15.81 -17.39
N THR A 21 -15.43 15.62 -16.18
CA THR A 21 -15.11 16.40 -14.99
C THR A 21 -14.00 15.76 -14.15
N TYR A 22 -13.44 14.63 -14.58
CA TYR A 22 -12.32 14.01 -13.85
C TYR A 22 -11.05 14.84 -14.06
N PRO A 23 -10.33 15.19 -12.98
CA PRO A 23 -9.04 15.86 -13.09
C PRO A 23 -8.04 14.94 -13.79
N ARG A 24 -7.86 15.12 -15.10
CA ARG A 24 -6.88 14.37 -15.89
C ARG A 24 -5.47 14.78 -15.46
N ARG A 25 -4.71 13.82 -14.97
CA ARG A 25 -3.27 13.98 -14.75
C ARG A 25 -2.57 14.30 -16.05
N THR A 26 -1.66 15.27 -16.04
CA THR A 26 -0.80 15.55 -17.18
C THR A 26 0.07 14.33 -17.52
N LEU A 27 0.33 14.11 -18.81
CA LEU A 27 1.15 12.98 -19.31
C LEU A 27 2.50 12.90 -18.58
N ARG A 28 3.13 14.06 -18.33
CA ARG A 28 4.39 14.19 -17.58
C ARG A 28 4.30 13.65 -16.15
N ARG A 29 3.18 13.91 -15.47
CA ARG A 29 2.94 13.44 -14.10
C ARG A 29 2.63 11.94 -14.08
N ARG A 30 1.93 11.42 -15.09
CA ARG A 30 1.73 9.96 -15.28
C ARG A 30 3.04 9.24 -15.55
N LEU A 31 3.88 9.75 -16.45
CA LEU A 31 5.19 9.15 -16.76
C LEU A 31 6.11 9.18 -15.53
N CYS A 32 6.18 10.29 -14.80
CA CYS A 32 6.98 10.38 -13.58
C CYS A 32 6.48 9.42 -12.47
N GLN A 33 5.17 9.30 -12.29
CA GLN A 33 4.58 8.35 -11.35
C GLN A 33 4.76 6.89 -11.80
N ALA A 34 4.67 6.61 -13.10
CA ALA A 34 4.91 5.28 -13.66
C ALA A 34 6.38 4.89 -13.54
N CYS A 35 7.32 5.78 -13.84
CA CYS A 35 8.75 5.55 -13.61
C CYS A 35 9.06 5.38 -12.13
N ALA A 36 8.49 6.21 -11.25
CA ALA A 36 8.67 6.07 -9.80
C ALA A 36 8.08 4.76 -9.26
N LEU A 37 6.94 4.32 -9.81
CA LEU A 37 6.33 3.04 -9.47
C LEU A 37 7.24 1.90 -9.95
N VAL A 38 7.55 1.83 -11.24
CA VAL A 38 8.41 0.80 -11.86
C VAL A 38 9.77 0.68 -11.19
N VAL A 39 10.36 1.79 -10.73
CA VAL A 39 11.68 1.83 -10.07
C VAL A 39 11.58 1.66 -8.54
N SER A 40 10.39 1.49 -7.98
CA SER A 40 10.22 1.19 -6.55
C SER A 40 10.06 -0.31 -6.30
N GLY A 41 10.48 -0.78 -5.13
CA GLY A 41 10.18 -2.15 -4.68
C GLY A 41 8.68 -2.47 -4.70
N VAL A 42 7.81 -1.44 -4.57
CA VAL A 42 6.35 -1.56 -4.69
C VAL A 42 5.92 -1.79 -6.14
N GLY A 43 6.48 -1.12 -7.13
CA GLY A 43 6.14 -1.40 -8.53
C GLY A 43 6.83 -2.63 -9.09
N ALA A 44 7.96 -3.09 -8.54
CA ALA A 44 8.45 -4.45 -8.81
C ALA A 44 7.43 -5.49 -8.32
N LEU A 45 6.86 -5.30 -7.12
CA LEU A 45 5.77 -6.12 -6.58
C LEU A 45 4.52 -6.08 -7.48
N TYR A 46 3.99 -4.91 -7.81
CA TYR A 46 2.80 -4.78 -8.65
C TYR A 46 3.02 -5.25 -10.09
N TRP A 47 4.19 -4.98 -10.69
CA TRP A 47 4.55 -5.45 -12.03
C TRP A 47 4.67 -6.98 -12.08
N VAL A 48 5.28 -7.59 -11.07
CA VAL A 48 5.38 -9.06 -10.98
C VAL A 48 3.99 -9.69 -10.73
N ILE A 49 3.14 -9.08 -9.92
CA ILE A 49 1.73 -9.49 -9.74
C ILE A 49 0.97 -9.44 -11.07
N GLU A 50 1.15 -8.38 -11.86
CA GLU A 50 0.49 -8.19 -13.16
C GLU A 50 1.03 -9.16 -14.22
N CYS A 51 2.36 -9.32 -14.34
CA CYS A 51 3.00 -10.25 -15.28
C CYS A 51 2.70 -11.71 -14.96
N LEU A 52 2.62 -12.07 -13.68
CA LEU A 52 2.27 -13.42 -13.26
C LEU A 52 0.78 -13.57 -12.99
N SER A 53 -0.07 -12.67 -13.49
CA SER A 53 -1.54 -12.69 -13.35
C SER A 53 -1.98 -13.24 -12.00
N VAL A 54 -1.33 -12.78 -10.93
CA VAL A 54 -1.69 -13.20 -9.59
C VAL A 54 -2.99 -12.46 -9.30
N GLU A 55 -4.09 -13.20 -9.26
CA GLU A 55 -5.40 -12.68 -8.88
C GLU A 55 -5.33 -12.27 -7.41
N VAL A 56 -5.17 -10.97 -7.17
CA VAL A 56 -5.20 -10.36 -5.83
C VAL A 56 -6.50 -9.57 -5.73
N GLY A 57 -7.37 -9.91 -4.78
CA GLY A 57 -8.61 -9.18 -4.52
C GLY A 57 -9.88 -9.81 -5.06
N GLU A 58 -9.81 -10.97 -5.74
CA GLU A 58 -11.01 -11.75 -6.09
C GLU A 58 -11.81 -12.13 -4.85
N GLU A 59 -11.14 -12.36 -3.72
CA GLU A 59 -11.79 -12.69 -2.45
C GLU A 59 -12.80 -11.63 -2.01
N PHE A 60 -12.55 -10.35 -2.33
CA PHE A 60 -13.47 -9.26 -2.01
C PHE A 60 -14.63 -9.22 -3.02
N MET A 61 -14.36 -9.38 -4.31
CA MET A 61 -15.39 -9.41 -5.36
C MET A 61 -16.34 -10.62 -5.19
N MET A 62 -15.82 -11.77 -4.77
CA MET A 62 -16.61 -12.95 -4.41
C MET A 62 -17.50 -12.68 -3.20
N ALA A 63 -16.98 -11.99 -2.18
CA ALA A 63 -17.76 -11.60 -1.01
C ALA A 63 -18.90 -10.63 -1.36
N GLU A 64 -18.64 -9.65 -2.24
CA GLU A 64 -19.67 -8.73 -2.75
C GLU A 64 -20.73 -9.47 -3.57
N THR A 65 -20.31 -10.39 -4.45
CA THR A 65 -21.23 -11.21 -5.25
C THR A 65 -22.11 -12.10 -4.37
N ALA A 66 -21.52 -12.76 -3.36
CA ALA A 66 -22.26 -13.61 -2.42
C ALA A 66 -23.23 -12.81 -1.54
N ALA A 67 -22.86 -11.59 -1.13
CA ALA A 67 -23.74 -10.69 -0.39
C ALA A 67 -24.89 -10.18 -1.27
N SER A 68 -24.60 -9.80 -2.52
CA SER A 68 -25.58 -9.36 -3.50
C SER A 68 -26.62 -10.45 -3.80
N ALA A 69 -26.18 -11.70 -3.93
CA ALA A 69 -27.08 -12.86 -4.09
C ALA A 69 -28.04 -13.04 -2.90
N ARG A 70 -27.71 -12.52 -1.71
CA ARG A 70 -28.55 -12.52 -0.51
C ARG A 70 -29.33 -11.21 -0.33
N GLY A 71 -29.30 -10.30 -1.30
CA GLY A 71 -29.93 -8.98 -1.21
C GLY A 71 -29.26 -8.03 -0.22
N ILE A 72 -28.04 -8.34 0.24
CA ILE A 72 -27.27 -7.50 1.13
C ILE A 72 -26.45 -6.53 0.29
N ARG A 73 -26.65 -5.22 0.52
CA ARG A 73 -25.83 -4.18 -0.10
C ARG A 73 -24.42 -4.24 0.49
N CYS A 74 -23.51 -4.83 -0.27
CA CYS A 74 -22.08 -4.88 -0.01
C CYS A 74 -21.38 -4.10 -1.13
N ALA A 75 -20.25 -3.46 -0.81
CA ALA A 75 -19.40 -2.80 -1.79
C ALA A 75 -17.95 -3.00 -1.40
N CYS A 76 -17.14 -3.50 -2.33
CA CYS A 76 -15.70 -3.53 -2.16
C CYS A 76 -15.14 -2.11 -2.24
N ILE A 77 -14.22 -1.81 -1.34
CA ILE A 77 -13.50 -0.53 -1.34
C ILE A 77 -12.17 -0.74 -2.04
N ASP A 78 -12.07 -0.19 -3.25
CA ASP A 78 -10.77 -0.07 -3.91
C ASP A 78 -9.99 1.11 -3.32
N VAL A 79 -8.68 0.93 -3.17
CA VAL A 79 -7.77 1.84 -2.50
C VAL A 79 -6.90 2.52 -3.54
N ASP A 80 -7.34 3.70 -3.98
CA ASP A 80 -6.55 4.54 -4.87
C ASP A 80 -5.44 5.29 -4.11
N MET A 81 -4.18 5.01 -4.46
CA MET A 81 -2.98 5.59 -3.85
C MET A 81 -2.49 6.88 -4.55
N ASN A 82 -3.40 7.67 -5.11
CA ASN A 82 -3.10 8.88 -5.87
C ASN A 82 -2.17 9.92 -5.20
N ARG A 83 -2.10 9.98 -3.87
CA ARG A 83 -1.24 10.90 -3.09
C ARG A 83 -0.02 10.22 -2.45
N PHE A 84 0.19 8.94 -2.75
CA PHE A 84 1.26 8.15 -2.15
C PHE A 84 2.63 8.80 -2.35
N TRP A 85 3.01 9.14 -3.57
CA TRP A 85 4.33 9.72 -3.86
C TRP A 85 4.61 11.04 -3.14
N SER A 86 3.62 11.92 -3.05
CA SER A 86 3.80 13.15 -2.27
C SER A 86 4.00 12.86 -0.79
N ARG A 87 3.26 11.91 -0.22
CA ARG A 87 3.38 11.53 1.19
C ARG A 87 4.69 10.80 1.48
N PHE A 88 5.06 9.90 0.58
CA PHE A 88 6.33 9.19 0.60
C PHE A 88 7.49 10.19 0.64
N GLY A 89 7.50 11.16 -0.29
CA GLY A 89 8.51 12.23 -0.33
C GLY A 89 8.64 12.98 0.99
N TRP A 90 7.53 13.40 1.59
CA TRP A 90 7.54 14.07 2.89
C TRP A 90 7.97 13.19 4.07
N SER A 91 7.71 11.88 3.98
CA SER A 91 8.04 10.92 5.05
C SER A 91 9.52 10.55 5.02
N VAL A 92 10.16 10.54 3.84
CA VAL A 92 11.59 10.22 3.73
C VAL A 92 12.50 11.40 4.08
N LEU A 93 12.02 12.65 4.04
CA LEU A 93 12.84 13.80 4.39
C LEU A 93 13.26 13.76 5.87
N PRO A 94 14.55 13.95 6.21
CA PRO A 94 15.09 13.84 7.57
C PRO A 94 14.74 15.06 8.43
N THR A 95 13.45 15.33 8.60
CA THR A 95 12.98 16.36 9.52
C THR A 95 13.14 15.89 10.96
N PRO A 96 13.32 16.79 11.95
CA PRO A 96 13.42 16.39 13.37
C PRO A 96 12.26 15.51 13.84
N ARG A 97 11.06 15.75 13.30
CA ARG A 97 9.86 14.97 13.57
C ARG A 97 9.95 13.54 13.02
N ASN A 98 10.46 13.37 11.79
CA ASN A 98 10.59 12.04 11.18
C ASN A 98 11.71 11.24 11.82
N LEU A 99 12.81 11.89 12.22
CA LEU A 99 13.88 11.26 13.00
C LEU A 99 13.34 10.71 14.33
N LEU A 100 12.60 11.54 15.08
CA LEU A 100 11.96 11.10 16.32
C LEU A 100 10.94 9.97 16.07
N SER A 101 10.12 10.08 15.03
CA SER A 101 9.15 9.03 14.67
C SER A 101 9.85 7.70 14.36
N SER A 102 10.96 7.74 13.63
CA SER A 102 11.75 6.55 13.29
C SER A 102 12.33 5.90 14.55
N LEU A 103 12.95 6.69 15.43
CA LEU A 103 13.47 6.22 16.71
C LEU A 103 12.38 5.58 17.58
N LEU A 104 11.24 6.27 17.74
CA LEU A 104 10.11 5.74 18.52
C LEU A 104 9.54 4.45 17.93
N SER A 105 9.56 4.30 16.60
CA SER A 105 9.11 3.08 15.92
C SER A 105 10.02 1.90 16.25
N TRP A 106 11.35 2.11 16.25
CA TRP A 106 12.30 1.08 16.68
C TRP A 106 12.20 0.74 18.16
N LEU A 107 11.96 1.73 19.03
CA LEU A 107 11.70 1.48 20.45
C LEU A 107 10.40 0.70 20.69
N ALA A 108 9.40 0.85 19.82
CA ALA A 108 8.18 0.07 19.87
C ALA A 108 8.34 -1.36 19.32
N PHE A 109 9.35 -1.61 18.48
CA PHE A 109 9.54 -2.88 17.78
C PHE A 109 9.61 -4.10 18.72
N PRO A 110 10.39 -4.11 19.83
CA PRO A 110 10.42 -5.24 20.73
C PRO A 110 9.04 -5.61 21.26
N ARG A 111 8.25 -4.61 21.68
CA ARG A 111 6.89 -4.81 22.17
C ARG A 111 5.97 -5.39 21.09
N VAL A 112 6.12 -4.96 19.85
CA VAL A 112 5.33 -5.49 18.72
C VAL A 112 5.72 -6.93 18.43
N VAL A 113 7.02 -7.25 18.39
CA VAL A 113 7.53 -8.61 18.18
C VAL A 113 7.05 -9.55 19.29
N PHE A 114 7.12 -9.14 20.56
CA PHE A 114 6.62 -9.96 21.66
C PHE A 114 5.11 -10.24 21.55
N ARG A 115 4.31 -9.24 21.16
CA ARG A 115 2.86 -9.42 20.95
C ARG A 115 2.55 -10.31 19.75
N PHE A 116 3.40 -10.31 18.74
CA PHE A 116 3.30 -11.15 17.57
C PHE A 116 3.63 -12.62 17.90
N LEU A 117 4.74 -12.85 18.61
CA LEU A 117 5.21 -14.20 18.99
C LEU A 117 4.39 -14.80 20.14
N ILE A 118 3.89 -13.99 21.06
CA ILE A 118 3.13 -14.42 22.24
C ILE A 118 1.82 -13.61 22.29
N PRO A 119 0.80 -14.02 21.51
CA PRO A 119 -0.48 -13.33 21.50
C PRO A 119 -1.19 -13.47 22.87
N PRO A 120 -1.83 -12.41 23.39
CA PRO A 120 -2.73 -12.50 24.55
C PRO A 120 -3.82 -13.56 24.33
N ARG A 121 -4.30 -14.19 25.41
CA ARG A 121 -5.20 -15.38 25.45
C ARG A 121 -6.59 -15.24 24.78
N GLN A 122 -6.85 -14.21 23.98
CA GLN A 122 -8.09 -14.01 23.22
C GLN A 122 -7.85 -13.50 21.79
N ASN A 123 -6.58 -13.34 21.39
CA ASN A 123 -6.23 -12.90 20.05
C ASN A 123 -6.06 -14.09 19.11
N VAL A 124 -6.39 -13.87 17.84
CA VAL A 124 -6.10 -14.81 16.76
C VAL A 124 -4.60 -15.11 16.76
N ASP A 125 -4.22 -16.38 16.63
CA ASP A 125 -2.84 -16.79 16.42
C ASP A 125 -2.35 -16.21 15.08
N LEU A 126 -1.69 -15.05 15.15
CA LEU A 126 -1.21 -14.33 13.98
C LEU A 126 -0.14 -15.12 13.25
N VAL A 127 0.74 -15.80 13.98
CA VAL A 127 1.84 -16.59 13.41
C VAL A 127 1.25 -17.80 12.68
N GLY A 128 0.39 -18.58 13.35
CA GLY A 128 -0.29 -19.71 12.75
C GLY A 128 -1.14 -19.30 11.54
N SER A 129 -1.87 -18.20 11.63
CA SER A 129 -2.68 -17.68 10.52
C SER A 129 -1.81 -17.24 9.34
N MET A 130 -0.68 -16.58 9.59
CA MET A 130 0.28 -16.22 8.53
C MET A 130 0.89 -17.47 7.88
N LEU A 131 1.27 -18.48 8.65
CA LEU A 131 1.81 -19.73 8.10
C LEU A 131 0.77 -20.48 7.27
N LEU A 132 -0.48 -20.54 7.72
CA LEU A 132 -1.58 -21.12 6.95
C LEU A 132 -1.80 -20.35 5.65
N HIS A 133 -1.83 -19.01 5.72
CA HIS A 133 -1.94 -18.18 4.52
C HIS A 133 -0.77 -18.40 3.56
N LEU A 134 0.47 -18.41 4.04
CA LEU A 134 1.65 -18.69 3.22
C LEU A 134 1.57 -20.08 2.56
N SER A 135 1.11 -21.10 3.29
CA SER A 135 0.95 -22.45 2.76
C SER A 135 -0.18 -22.58 1.73
N SER A 136 -1.18 -21.69 1.78
CA SER A 136 -2.31 -21.66 0.86
C SER A 136 -2.01 -20.99 -0.49
N LEU A 137 -0.86 -20.33 -0.61
CA LEU A 137 -0.46 -19.64 -1.84
C LEU A 137 -0.07 -20.64 -2.93
N SER A 138 -0.50 -20.35 -4.16
CA SER A 138 -0.11 -21.14 -5.32
C SER A 138 1.40 -21.07 -5.57
N VAL A 139 1.98 -22.10 -6.22
CA VAL A 139 3.40 -22.09 -6.63
C VAL A 139 3.71 -20.88 -7.51
N ARG A 140 2.76 -20.46 -8.37
CA ARG A 140 2.87 -19.25 -9.19
C ARG A 140 3.05 -17.99 -8.33
N THR A 141 2.28 -17.88 -7.25
CA THR A 141 2.37 -16.78 -6.28
C THR A 141 3.70 -16.81 -5.52
N TRP A 142 4.22 -17.99 -5.18
CA TRP A 142 5.55 -18.12 -4.58
C TRP A 142 6.67 -17.66 -5.51
N ILE A 143 6.63 -18.08 -6.78
CA ILE A 143 7.58 -17.61 -7.80
C ILE A 143 7.50 -16.08 -7.95
N ALA A 144 6.27 -15.54 -7.94
CA ALA A 144 6.05 -14.09 -7.96
C ALA A 144 6.74 -13.39 -6.78
N PHE A 145 6.57 -13.90 -5.57
CA PHE A 145 7.23 -13.33 -4.40
C PHE A 145 8.76 -13.39 -4.48
N VAL A 146 9.33 -14.47 -4.99
CA VAL A 146 10.79 -14.60 -5.16
C VAL A 146 11.31 -13.58 -6.17
N ILE A 147 10.68 -13.47 -7.35
CA ILE A 147 11.10 -12.53 -8.39
C ILE A 147 10.94 -11.08 -7.90
N ALA A 148 9.80 -10.76 -7.28
CA ALA A 148 9.55 -9.44 -6.74
C ALA A 148 10.52 -9.09 -5.61
N GLY A 149 10.81 -10.04 -4.72
CA GLY A 149 11.78 -9.90 -3.63
C GLY A 149 13.19 -9.64 -4.17
N TYR A 150 13.63 -10.40 -5.17
CA TYR A 150 14.92 -10.19 -5.83
C TYR A 150 15.00 -8.83 -6.51
N GLY A 151 13.98 -8.45 -7.29
CA GLY A 151 13.90 -7.15 -7.97
C GLY A 151 13.91 -5.99 -6.98
N ALA A 152 13.08 -6.04 -5.95
CA ALA A 152 13.02 -5.02 -4.90
C ALA A 152 14.34 -4.92 -4.12
N SER A 153 14.98 -6.05 -3.81
CA SER A 153 16.28 -6.09 -3.11
C SER A 153 17.40 -5.51 -3.98
N THR A 154 17.38 -5.77 -5.28
CA THR A 154 18.33 -5.22 -6.24
C THR A 154 18.22 -3.69 -6.29
N VAL A 155 16.99 -3.18 -6.45
CA VAL A 155 16.70 -1.74 -6.44
C VAL A 155 17.13 -1.10 -5.12
N ALA A 156 16.79 -1.72 -3.98
CA ALA A 156 17.16 -1.22 -2.66
C ALA A 156 18.68 -1.15 -2.50
N THR A 157 19.39 -2.22 -2.87
CA THR A 157 20.85 -2.30 -2.82
C THR A 157 21.50 -1.20 -3.64
N TYR A 158 21.12 -1.01 -4.90
CA TYR A 158 21.71 0.05 -5.74
C TYR A 158 21.39 1.44 -5.22
N THR A 159 20.18 1.65 -4.69
CA THR A 159 19.80 2.93 -4.08
C THR A 159 20.66 3.23 -2.85
N LEU A 160 20.83 2.24 -1.96
CA LEU A 160 21.66 2.37 -0.76
C LEU A 160 23.14 2.55 -1.11
N GLN A 161 23.67 1.82 -2.09
CA GLN A 161 25.04 2.00 -2.58
C GLN A 161 25.26 3.40 -3.17
N PHE A 162 24.29 3.91 -3.93
CA PHE A 162 24.36 5.27 -4.46
C PHE A 162 24.45 6.30 -3.34
N PHE A 163 23.54 6.27 -2.36
CA PHE A 163 23.59 7.22 -1.24
C PHE A 163 24.78 7.00 -0.30
N GLY A 164 25.16 5.74 -0.08
CA GLY A 164 26.32 5.36 0.72
C GLY A 164 27.61 5.87 0.13
N SER A 165 27.85 5.65 -1.17
CA SER A 165 29.07 6.12 -1.87
C SER A 165 29.18 7.65 -1.93
N VAL A 166 28.06 8.37 -2.05
CA VAL A 166 28.06 9.85 -1.98
C VAL A 166 28.43 10.32 -0.57
N SER A 167 27.86 9.70 0.45
CA SER A 167 28.10 10.06 1.86
C SER A 167 29.53 9.71 2.30
N GLU A 168 30.04 8.57 1.86
CA GLU A 168 31.40 8.08 2.08
C GLU A 168 32.44 9.06 1.50
N ARG A 169 32.28 9.45 0.23
CA ARG A 169 33.18 10.41 -0.42
C ARG A 169 33.21 11.76 0.29
N GLY A 170 32.05 12.25 0.71
CA GLY A 170 31.96 13.48 1.49
C GLY A 170 32.66 13.37 2.86
N ALA A 171 32.56 12.22 3.52
CA ALA A 171 33.22 11.96 4.81
C ALA A 171 34.75 11.82 4.67
N GLU A 172 35.23 11.23 3.57
CA GLU A 172 36.66 11.18 3.26
C GLU A 172 37.20 12.57 2.95
N GLU A 173 36.53 13.34 2.09
CA GLU A 173 36.95 14.71 1.74
C GLU A 173 36.99 15.64 2.97
N ALA A 174 36.10 15.40 3.94
CA ALA A 174 36.09 16.10 5.23
C ALA A 174 37.17 15.60 6.21
N GLY A 175 37.92 14.55 5.88
CA GLY A 175 38.95 13.95 6.73
C GLY A 175 38.40 13.18 7.94
N VAL A 176 37.11 12.83 7.93
CA VAL A 176 36.43 12.13 9.03
C VAL A 176 36.68 10.62 8.96
N VAL A 177 36.87 10.08 7.75
CA VAL A 177 37.07 8.64 7.51
C VAL A 177 38.38 8.43 6.75
N GLY A 178 39.24 7.54 7.27
CA GLY A 178 40.48 7.13 6.61
C GLY A 178 40.21 6.27 5.37
N ARG A 179 41.15 6.23 4.42
CA ARG A 179 40.98 5.45 3.19
C ARG A 179 40.85 3.95 3.43
N GLU A 180 41.55 3.44 4.44
CA GLU A 180 41.45 2.03 4.86
C GLU A 180 40.07 1.64 5.43
N ASP A 181 39.32 2.60 5.98
CA ASP A 181 38.04 2.33 6.67
C ASP A 181 36.81 2.61 5.81
N ARG A 182 37.00 2.95 4.53
CA ARG A 182 35.93 3.39 3.63
C ARG A 182 34.80 2.38 3.48
N ASP A 183 35.13 1.12 3.22
CA ASP A 183 34.12 0.07 3.01
C ASP A 183 33.27 -0.13 4.27
N VAL A 184 33.92 -0.09 5.43
CA VAL A 184 33.26 -0.21 6.74
C VAL A 184 32.34 0.98 6.98
N ALA A 185 32.81 2.19 6.74
CA ALA A 185 32.02 3.41 6.86
C ALA A 185 30.80 3.41 5.92
N GLN A 186 30.98 2.96 4.67
CA GLN A 186 29.90 2.84 3.70
C GLN A 186 28.80 1.88 4.19
N VAL A 187 29.18 0.72 4.71
CA VAL A 187 28.22 -0.27 5.27
C VAL A 187 27.43 0.33 6.43
N TYR A 188 28.08 1.02 7.37
CA TYR A 188 27.37 1.66 8.48
C TYR A 188 26.46 2.80 8.02
N MET A 189 26.87 3.59 7.03
CA MET A 189 26.01 4.63 6.44
C MET A 189 24.78 4.01 5.76
N MET A 190 24.94 2.93 5.00
CA MET A 190 23.81 2.19 4.41
C MET A 190 22.86 1.67 5.49
N LEU A 191 23.38 1.08 6.56
CA LEU A 191 22.58 0.58 7.68
C LEU A 191 21.81 1.70 8.38
N LEU A 192 22.43 2.86 8.60
CA LEU A 192 21.78 4.03 9.20
C LEU A 192 20.65 4.57 8.31
N ILE A 193 20.89 4.66 7.00
CA ILE A 193 19.88 5.07 6.02
C ILE A 193 18.71 4.09 6.03
N GLU A 194 18.98 2.78 6.02
CA GLU A 194 17.95 1.75 6.05
C GLU A 194 17.15 1.78 7.36
N ALA A 195 17.84 1.85 8.51
CA ALA A 195 17.20 1.96 9.81
C ALA A 195 16.30 3.19 9.89
N TYR A 196 16.72 4.32 9.33
CA TYR A 196 15.88 5.52 9.27
C TYR A 196 14.69 5.35 8.33
N LEU A 197 14.91 4.91 7.08
CA LEU A 197 13.90 4.89 6.02
C LEU A 197 12.82 3.82 6.25
N LEU A 198 13.17 2.64 6.78
CA LEU A 198 12.25 1.52 6.88
C LEU A 198 10.95 1.88 7.64
N PRO A 199 11.00 2.45 8.86
CA PRO A 199 9.78 2.89 9.55
C PRO A 199 9.01 3.97 8.77
N GLN A 200 9.70 4.91 8.13
CA GLN A 200 9.06 6.01 7.41
C GLN A 200 8.29 5.51 6.19
N ILE A 201 8.87 4.57 5.44
CA ILE A 201 8.23 3.96 4.28
C ILE A 201 6.97 3.20 4.71
N VAL A 202 7.07 2.37 5.76
CA VAL A 202 5.94 1.60 6.29
C VAL A 202 4.83 2.53 6.76
N GLN A 203 5.16 3.58 7.51
CA GLN A 203 4.19 4.57 8.00
C GLN A 203 3.53 5.35 6.85
N ALA A 204 4.29 5.72 5.81
CA ALA A 204 3.76 6.40 4.63
C ALA A 204 2.76 5.53 3.85
N VAL A 205 3.10 4.24 3.66
CA VAL A 205 2.20 3.27 3.03
C VAL A 205 0.93 3.08 3.85
N ALA A 206 1.06 2.79 5.15
CA ALA A 206 -0.07 2.56 6.04
C ALA A 206 -1.01 3.77 6.08
N SER A 207 -0.48 4.97 6.34
CA SER A 207 -1.28 6.20 6.40
C SER A 207 -1.96 6.55 5.09
N SER A 208 -1.36 6.22 3.94
CA SER A 208 -1.95 6.39 2.62
C SER A 208 -3.09 5.41 2.37
N ARG A 209 -2.96 4.16 2.81
CA ARG A 209 -4.05 3.16 2.73
C ARG A 209 -5.20 3.54 3.65
N ASP A 210 -4.91 3.97 4.87
CA ASP A 210 -5.92 4.39 5.85
C ASP A 210 -6.73 5.59 5.35
N GLU A 211 -6.07 6.59 4.76
CA GLU A 211 -6.77 7.75 4.17
C GLU A 211 -7.68 7.32 3.01
N ALA A 212 -7.18 6.47 2.11
CA ALA A 212 -7.94 6.02 0.96
C ALA A 212 -9.16 5.19 1.40
N MET A 213 -8.98 4.24 2.31
CA MET A 213 -10.08 3.47 2.90
C MET A 213 -11.12 4.38 3.55
N TYR A 214 -10.69 5.34 4.38
CA TYR A 214 -11.59 6.31 5.01
C TYR A 214 -12.41 7.09 3.98
N ARG A 215 -11.75 7.67 2.96
CA ARG A 215 -12.44 8.45 1.91
C ARG A 215 -13.45 7.62 1.14
N SER A 216 -13.13 6.37 0.85
CA SER A 216 -14.03 5.46 0.16
C SER A 216 -15.23 5.07 1.03
N ILE A 217 -15.05 4.86 2.34
CA ILE A 217 -16.16 4.65 3.29
C ILE A 217 -17.12 5.84 3.26
N VAL A 218 -16.59 7.06 3.36
CA VAL A 218 -17.40 8.30 3.32
C VAL A 218 -18.12 8.45 1.97
N ALA A 219 -17.42 8.22 0.87
CA ALA A 219 -17.99 8.30 -0.47
C ALA A 219 -19.15 7.31 -0.66
N LYS A 220 -18.95 6.03 -0.26
CA LYS A 220 -19.98 5.00 -0.34
C LYS A 220 -21.15 5.26 0.58
N GLY A 221 -20.90 5.80 1.78
CA GLY A 221 -21.95 6.20 2.69
C GLY A 221 -22.87 7.27 2.09
N ARG A 222 -22.28 8.26 1.41
CA ARG A 222 -23.03 9.32 0.71
C ARG A 222 -23.77 8.79 -0.51
N GLU A 223 -23.11 7.98 -1.34
CA GLU A 223 -23.69 7.37 -2.55
C GLU A 223 -24.93 6.53 -2.21
N LEU A 224 -24.85 5.72 -1.15
CA LEU A 224 -25.93 4.84 -0.72
C LEU A 224 -26.95 5.53 0.21
N ASN A 225 -26.74 6.80 0.54
CA ASN A 225 -27.49 7.56 1.56
C ASN A 225 -27.70 6.74 2.85
N ALA A 226 -26.66 6.03 3.27
CA ALA A 226 -26.74 5.03 4.32
C ALA A 226 -26.66 5.71 5.69
N ARG A 227 -27.67 5.49 6.54
CA ARG A 227 -27.67 5.98 7.93
C ARG A 227 -26.72 5.21 8.84
N ARG A 228 -26.37 3.97 8.46
CA ARG A 228 -25.46 3.08 9.18
C ARG A 228 -24.64 2.28 8.17
N LEU A 229 -23.34 2.25 8.37
CA LEU A 229 -22.39 1.48 7.57
C LEU A 229 -21.57 0.59 8.51
N VAL A 230 -21.30 -0.62 8.07
CA VAL A 230 -20.38 -1.53 8.73
C VAL A 230 -19.21 -1.73 7.78
N ALA A 231 -18.02 -1.29 8.18
CA ALA A 231 -16.80 -1.47 7.41
C ALA A 231 -15.99 -2.62 8.02
N VAL A 232 -15.64 -3.59 7.19
CA VAL A 232 -14.71 -4.67 7.55
C VAL A 232 -13.34 -4.31 7.00
N VAL A 233 -12.37 -4.12 7.88
CA VAL A 233 -11.00 -3.70 7.53
C VAL A 233 -9.99 -4.55 8.25
N GLY A 234 -8.80 -4.71 7.66
CA GLY A 234 -7.68 -5.36 8.35
C GLY A 234 -7.35 -4.61 9.65
N GLY A 235 -7.07 -5.34 10.73
CA GLY A 235 -6.87 -4.76 12.07
C GLY A 235 -5.77 -3.68 12.13
N GLY A 236 -4.76 -3.76 11.25
CA GLY A 236 -3.71 -2.74 11.13
C GLY A 236 -4.19 -1.37 10.65
N HIS A 237 -5.36 -1.28 10.02
CA HIS A 237 -5.91 -0.05 9.43
C HIS A 237 -7.01 0.59 10.29
N ALA A 238 -7.61 -0.17 11.21
CA ALA A 238 -8.76 0.28 11.99
C ALA A 238 -8.49 1.58 12.76
N ASN A 239 -7.34 1.67 13.43
CA ASN A 239 -6.98 2.86 14.21
C ASN A 239 -6.77 4.10 13.32
N GLY A 240 -6.12 3.94 12.16
CA GLY A 240 -5.90 5.04 11.22
C GLY A 240 -7.22 5.57 10.65
N ILE A 241 -8.12 4.68 10.23
CA ILE A 241 -9.44 5.05 9.73
C ILE A 241 -10.26 5.77 10.81
N LEU A 242 -10.27 5.25 12.05
CA LEU A 242 -10.95 5.90 13.17
C LEU A 242 -10.37 7.28 13.48
N GLN A 243 -9.05 7.46 13.37
CA GLN A 243 -8.42 8.77 13.54
C GLN A 243 -8.90 9.75 12.47
N TYR A 244 -8.96 9.35 11.19
CA TYR A 244 -9.52 10.19 10.13
C TYR A 244 -10.99 10.52 10.38
N ALA A 245 -11.81 9.54 10.76
CA ALA A 245 -13.22 9.74 11.08
C ALA A 245 -13.43 10.73 12.25
N ARG A 246 -12.60 10.66 13.30
CA ARG A 246 -12.65 11.62 14.41
C ARG A 246 -12.23 13.03 13.99
N THR A 247 -11.28 13.14 13.06
CA THR A 247 -10.71 14.43 12.64
C THR A 247 -11.60 15.13 11.61
N TYR A 248 -12.19 14.38 10.69
CA TYR A 248 -12.88 14.91 9.51
C TYR A 248 -14.37 14.55 9.43
N GLY A 249 -14.90 13.76 10.37
CA GLY A 249 -16.28 13.27 10.38
C GLY A 249 -16.49 11.99 9.57
N LEU A 250 -17.74 11.50 9.53
CA LEU A 250 -18.21 10.44 8.62
C LEU A 250 -19.32 11.02 7.73
#